data_AF-A0A7L3X786-F1
#
_entry.id   AF-A0A7L3X786-F1
#
_cell.length_a   1.000
_cell.length_b   1.000
_cell.length_c   1.000
_cell.angle_alpha   90.00
_cell.angle_beta   90.00
_cell.angle_gamma   90.00
#
_symmetry.space_group_name_H-M   'P 1'
#
loop_
_entity.id
_entity.type
_entity.pdbx_description
1 polymer ?
#
loop_
_entity_poly.entity_id
_entity_poly.type
_entity_poly.pdbx_seq_one_letter_code
_entity_poly.pdbx_strand_id
1 'polypeptide(L)'
;LAGISRSTTVVTAYVMAVTELSCQEALEAIRTARPVANPNPGFRQQLAEFGSGAARKVRRHLKQRYGASPFNDEEEIKALLPAGRGGTSRTEGALQGLVPRARDIRSTTPFLLRVKRTFSCIPACLK
;
A
#
# COMPACT_ATOMS: atom_id res chain seq x y z
N LEU A 1 13.51 17.61 1.26
CA LEU A 1 12.44 16.59 1.36
C LEU A 1 12.91 15.29 0.70
N ALA A 2 13.21 14.27 1.49
CA ALA A 2 13.62 12.94 1.01
C ALA A 2 12.49 11.91 1.21
N GLY A 3 12.58 10.76 0.54
CA GLY A 3 11.60 9.67 0.63
C GLY A 3 10.52 9.69 -0.45
N ILE A 4 10.92 10.04 -1.68
CA ILE A 4 10.12 9.94 -2.90
C ILE A 4 10.23 8.52 -3.47
N SER A 5 11.46 8.02 -3.63
CA SER A 5 11.76 6.81 -4.38
C SER A 5 12.28 5.66 -3.50
N ARG A 6 13.56 5.68 -3.06
CA ARG A 6 14.20 4.56 -2.32
C ARG A 6 13.39 4.04 -1.12
N SER A 7 13.03 4.90 -0.16
CA SER A 7 12.26 4.46 1.01
C SER A 7 10.86 3.99 0.63
N THR A 8 10.23 4.64 -0.35
CA THR A 8 8.92 4.24 -0.88
C THR A 8 8.99 2.82 -1.44
N THR A 9 10.04 2.49 -2.21
CA THR A 9 10.25 1.14 -2.75
C THR A 9 10.26 0.07 -1.65
N VAL A 10 11.03 0.29 -0.59
CA VAL A 10 11.13 -0.66 0.53
C VAL A 10 9.78 -0.80 1.24
N VAL A 11 9.10 0.32 1.51
CA VAL A 11 7.78 0.29 2.14
C VAL A 11 6.75 -0.42 1.25
N THR A 12 6.74 -0.19 -0.06
CA THR A 12 5.86 -0.89 -1.00
C THR A 12 6.12 -2.39 -0.97
N ALA A 13 7.39 -2.82 -1.04
CA ALA A 13 7.72 -4.25 -0.97
C ALA A 13 7.29 -4.88 0.36
N TYR A 14 7.44 -4.16 1.48
CA TYR A 14 6.94 -4.63 2.78
C TYR A 14 5.42 -4.83 2.75
N VAL A 15 4.66 -3.83 2.31
CA VAL A 15 3.19 -3.91 2.21
C VAL A 15 2.77 -5.09 1.34
N MET A 16 3.39 -5.28 0.18
CA MET A 16 3.14 -6.44 -0.70
C MET A 16 3.50 -7.78 -0.06
N ALA A 17 4.44 -7.82 0.89
CA ALA A 17 4.85 -9.06 1.55
C ALA A 17 3.92 -9.43 2.71
N VAL A 18 3.37 -8.44 3.41
CA VAL A 18 2.46 -8.66 4.57
C VAL A 18 0.97 -8.66 4.18
N THR A 19 0.61 -8.16 2.99
CA THR A 19 -0.76 -8.16 2.41
C THR A 19 -0.74 -8.74 1.01
N GLU A 20 -1.84 -9.24 0.45
CA GLU A 20 -1.86 -9.83 -0.92
C GLU A 20 -2.02 -8.81 -2.04
N LEU A 21 -1.72 -7.54 -1.77
CA LEU A 21 -1.87 -6.45 -2.73
C LEU A 21 -0.79 -6.46 -3.81
N SER A 22 -1.19 -6.02 -5.00
CA SER A 22 -0.27 -5.71 -6.10
C SER A 22 0.60 -4.49 -5.79
N CYS A 23 1.70 -4.34 -6.54
CA CYS A 23 2.56 -3.14 -6.46
C CYS A 23 1.76 -1.85 -6.68
N GLN A 24 0.80 -1.87 -7.60
CA GLN A 24 -0.04 -0.70 -7.91
C GLN A 24 -0.94 -0.34 -6.73
N GLU A 25 -1.69 -1.29 -6.19
CA GLU A 25 -2.56 -1.09 -5.03
C GLU A 25 -1.76 -0.62 -3.81
N ALA A 26 -0.62 -1.27 -3.53
CA ALA A 26 0.25 -0.87 -2.42
C ALA A 26 0.75 0.58 -2.58
N LEU A 27 1.15 0.99 -3.79
CA LEU A 27 1.58 2.37 -4.05
C LEU A 27 0.44 3.38 -3.93
N GLU A 28 -0.75 3.03 -4.41
CA GLU A 28 -1.93 3.87 -4.29
C GLU A 28 -2.31 4.09 -2.82
N ALA A 29 -2.34 3.02 -2.03
CA ALA A 29 -2.57 3.11 -0.59
C ALA A 29 -1.51 3.97 0.11
N ILE A 30 -0.23 3.79 -0.18
CA ILE A 30 0.85 4.60 0.40
C ILE A 30 0.69 6.09 0.06
N ARG A 31 0.22 6.42 -1.15
CA ARG A 31 0.01 7.81 -1.57
C ARG A 31 -1.07 8.53 -0.77
N THR A 32 -2.02 7.82 -0.17
CA THR A 32 -3.02 8.43 0.71
C THR A 32 -2.38 9.09 1.94
N ALA A 33 -1.30 8.50 2.47
CA ALA A 33 -0.55 9.05 3.61
C ALA A 33 0.69 9.86 3.17
N ARG A 34 1.23 9.59 1.98
CA ARG A 34 2.41 10.28 1.43
C ARG A 34 2.25 10.55 -0.07
N PRO A 35 1.60 11.66 -0.46
CA PRO A 35 1.29 11.94 -1.87
C PRO A 35 2.52 11.99 -2.81
N VAL A 36 3.69 12.34 -2.28
CA VAL A 36 4.97 12.40 -3.03
C VAL A 36 5.61 11.02 -3.28
N ALA A 37 4.98 9.93 -2.85
CA ALA A 37 5.48 8.57 -3.06
C ALA A 37 5.52 8.22 -4.55
N ASN A 38 6.72 8.13 -5.09
CA ASN A 38 6.97 7.90 -6.51
C ASN A 38 8.31 7.17 -6.72
N PRO A 39 8.33 5.83 -6.64
CA PRO A 39 9.50 5.06 -7.05
C PRO A 39 9.86 5.36 -8.50
N ASN A 40 11.16 5.40 -8.80
CA ASN A 40 11.64 5.55 -10.17
C ASN A 40 11.24 4.32 -11.02
N PRO A 41 11.32 4.40 -12.36
CA PRO A 41 10.93 3.29 -13.23
C PRO A 41 11.64 1.97 -12.92
N GLY A 42 12.95 1.99 -12.67
CA GLY A 42 13.71 0.78 -12.33
C GLY A 42 13.22 0.10 -11.05
N PHE A 43 12.89 0.87 -10.01
CA PHE A 43 12.30 0.31 -8.79
C PHE A 43 10.87 -0.19 -9.00
N ARG A 44 10.08 0.43 -9.87
CA ARG A 44 8.74 -0.08 -10.21
C ARG A 44 8.82 -1.43 -10.90
N GLN A 45 9.78 -1.59 -11.81
CA GLN A 45 10.07 -2.88 -12.44
C GLN A 45 10.49 -3.93 -11.41
N GLN A 46 11.44 -3.61 -10.54
CA GLN A 46 11.87 -4.52 -9.46
C GLN A 46 10.73 -4.89 -8.51
N LEU A 47 9.80 -3.97 -8.22
CA LEU A 47 8.62 -4.26 -7.42
C LEU A 47 7.63 -5.18 -8.14
N ALA A 48 7.46 -5.03 -9.45
CA ALA A 48 6.63 -5.92 -10.24
C ALA A 48 7.23 -7.35 -10.26
N GLU A 49 8.54 -7.46 -10.47
CA GLU A 49 9.28 -8.73 -10.39
C GLU A 49 9.21 -9.35 -8.99
N PHE A 50 9.30 -8.53 -7.94
CA PHE A 50 9.13 -9.00 -6.56
C PHE A 50 7.72 -9.56 -6.33
N GLY A 51 6.69 -8.89 -6.84
CA GLY A 51 5.30 -9.29 -6.72
C GLY A 51 4.96 -10.63 -7.40
N SER A 52 5.65 -10.98 -8.49
CA SER A 52 5.36 -12.20 -9.28
C SER A 52 5.67 -13.51 -8.53
N GLY A 53 6.51 -13.48 -7.49
CA GLY A 53 6.78 -14.70 -6.70
C GLY A 53 7.64 -14.53 -5.47
N ALA A 54 8.57 -13.57 -5.44
CA ALA A 54 9.43 -13.35 -4.28
C ALA A 54 8.62 -12.89 -3.04
N ALA A 55 7.60 -12.04 -3.24
CA ALA A 55 6.69 -11.61 -2.19
C ALA A 55 6.01 -12.79 -1.48
N ARG A 56 5.56 -13.81 -2.22
CA ARG A 56 4.96 -15.02 -1.65
C ARG A 56 5.95 -15.81 -0.80
N LYS A 57 7.21 -15.92 -1.23
CA LYS A 57 8.27 -16.59 -0.47
C LYS A 57 8.53 -15.86 0.85
N VAL A 58 8.66 -14.52 0.80
CA VAL A 58 8.85 -13.68 1.99
C VAL A 58 7.67 -13.80 2.95
N ARG A 59 6.43 -13.70 2.46
CA ARG A 59 5.21 -13.88 3.26
C ARG A 59 5.19 -15.21 4.00
N ARG A 60 5.51 -16.31 3.31
CA ARG A 60 5.58 -17.65 3.92
C ARG A 60 6.64 -17.69 5.01
N HIS A 61 7.82 -17.12 4.75
CA HIS A 61 8.90 -17.05 5.73
C HIS A 61 8.49 -16.24 6.98
N LEU A 62 7.86 -15.08 6.81
CA LEU A 62 7.34 -14.27 7.92
C LEU A 62 6.32 -15.05 8.76
N LYS A 63 5.37 -15.75 8.11
CA LYS A 63 4.38 -16.61 8.79
C LYS A 63 5.04 -17.75 9.56
N GLN A 64 6.07 -18.38 9.00
CA GLN A 64 6.82 -19.45 9.69
C GLN A 64 7.61 -18.92 10.89
N ARG A 65 8.21 -17.74 10.78
CA ARG A 65 9.09 -17.18 11.80
C ARG A 65 8.35 -16.49 12.95
N TYR A 66 7.20 -15.87 12.68
CA TYR A 66 6.48 -15.01 13.62
C TYR A 66 5.02 -15.44 13.86
N GLY A 67 4.51 -16.44 13.13
CA GLY A 67 3.13 -16.89 13.24
C GLY A 67 2.14 -16.05 12.43
N ALA A 68 0.86 -16.17 12.76
CA ALA A 68 -0.20 -15.38 12.15
C ALA A 68 -0.17 -13.93 12.66
N SER A 69 -0.45 -12.97 11.76
CA SER A 69 -0.60 -11.56 12.17
C SER A 69 -1.87 -11.40 13.00
N PRO A 70 -1.82 -10.70 14.16
CA PRO A 70 -3.03 -10.35 14.92
C PRO A 70 -3.80 -9.19 14.28
N PHE A 71 -3.26 -8.57 13.23
CA PHE A 71 -3.85 -7.41 12.56
C PHE A 71 -4.52 -7.81 11.24
N ASN A 72 -5.59 -7.10 10.88
CA ASN A 72 -6.28 -7.28 9.59
C ASN A 72 -5.72 -6.32 8.52
N ASP A 73 -4.40 -6.37 8.31
CA ASP A 73 -3.64 -5.40 7.51
C ASP A 73 -4.17 -5.26 6.08
N GLU A 74 -4.61 -6.36 5.48
CA GLU A 74 -5.09 -6.38 4.10
C GLU A 74 -6.40 -5.60 3.94
N GLU A 75 -7.39 -5.84 4.80
CA GLU A 75 -8.67 -5.12 4.77
C GLU A 75 -8.50 -3.65 5.14
N GLU A 76 -7.63 -3.35 6.12
CA GLU A 76 -7.31 -1.96 6.49
C GLU A 76 -6.74 -1.18 5.29
N ILE A 77 -5.89 -1.80 4.47
CA ILE A 77 -5.36 -1.13 3.27
C ILE A 77 -6.40 -1.07 2.16
N LYS A 78 -7.14 -2.16 1.89
CA LYS A 78 -8.15 -2.16 0.82
C LYS A 78 -9.21 -1.07 1.04
N ALA A 79 -9.55 -0.76 2.29
CA ALA A 79 -10.46 0.33 2.62
C ALA A 79 -9.96 1.73 2.16
N LEU A 80 -8.64 1.91 2.01
CA LEU A 80 -8.04 3.14 1.50
C LEU A 80 -8.15 3.28 -0.02
N LEU A 81 -8.22 2.16 -0.73
CA LEU A 81 -8.33 2.16 -2.18
C LEU A 81 -9.70 2.69 -2.60
N PRO A 82 -9.80 3.41 -3.73
CA PRO A 82 -11.09 3.77 -4.28
C PRO A 82 -11.89 2.48 -4.55
N ALA A 83 -13.13 2.41 -4.08
CA ALA A 83 -14.04 1.35 -4.50
C ALA A 83 -14.14 1.44 -6.03
N GLY A 84 -13.65 0.41 -6.72
CA GLY A 84 -13.54 0.44 -8.18
C GLY A 84 -14.87 0.82 -8.82
N ARG A 85 -14.81 1.74 -9.80
CA ARG A 85 -15.85 1.83 -10.82
C ARG A 85 -15.99 0.44 -11.43
N GLY A 86 -17.04 -0.27 -11.06
CA GLY A 86 -17.46 -1.47 -11.76
C GLY A 86 -17.69 -1.10 -13.22
N GLY A 87 -16.94 -1.70 -14.13
CA GLY A 87 -17.25 -1.65 -15.55
C GLY A 87 -18.53 -2.43 -15.79
N THR A 88 -19.67 -1.74 -15.74
CA THR A 88 -20.88 -2.18 -16.43
C THR A 88 -21.13 -1.22 -17.58
N SER A 89 -20.87 -1.68 -18.80
CA SER A 89 -21.40 -1.09 -20.02
C SER A 89 -22.92 -1.18 -19.97
N ARG A 90 -23.62 -0.13 -19.54
CA ARG A 90 -25.05 0.10 -19.83
C ARG A 90 -25.33 1.59 -20.02
N THR A 91 -25.71 1.88 -21.26
CA THR A 91 -26.57 2.95 -21.80
C THR A 91 -27.16 3.97 -20.82
N GLU A 92 -26.97 5.23 -21.20
CA GLU A 92 -27.79 6.44 -21.02
C GLU A 92 -28.83 6.50 -19.89
N GLY A 93 -28.70 7.54 -19.04
CA GLY A 93 -29.73 8.00 -18.13
C GLY A 93 -29.23 9.12 -17.22
N ALA A 94 -29.75 10.33 -17.41
CA ALA A 94 -29.43 11.53 -16.64
C ALA A 94 -29.91 11.44 -15.17
N LEU A 95 -29.14 12.04 -14.25
CA LEU A 95 -29.56 13.01 -13.20
C LEU A 95 -28.57 13.06 -12.04
N GLN A 96 -28.43 14.27 -11.48
CA GLN A 96 -27.54 14.68 -10.40
C GLN A 96 -27.37 13.67 -9.24
N GLY A 97 -26.15 13.54 -8.72
CA GLY A 97 -25.92 12.80 -7.48
C GLY A 97 -24.51 12.89 -6.92
N LEU A 98 -24.36 13.68 -5.85
CA LEU A 98 -23.38 13.57 -4.77
C LEU A 98 -21.89 13.56 -5.17
N VAL A 99 -21.29 14.74 -5.05
CA VAL A 99 -19.85 14.94 -4.85
C VAL A 99 -19.34 13.91 -3.83
N PRO A 100 -18.36 13.05 -4.16
CA PRO A 100 -17.72 12.21 -3.16
C PRO A 100 -17.14 13.13 -2.09
N ARG A 101 -17.70 13.04 -0.88
CA ARG A 101 -17.14 13.72 0.30
C ARG A 101 -15.66 13.40 0.33
N ALA A 102 -14.84 14.44 0.19
CA ALA A 102 -13.40 14.35 0.33
C ALA A 102 -13.12 13.58 1.62
N ARG A 103 -12.66 12.33 1.49
CA ARG A 103 -12.24 11.52 2.63
C ARG A 103 -11.20 12.35 3.35
N ASP A 104 -11.46 12.67 4.62
CA ASP A 104 -10.57 13.51 5.43
C ASP A 104 -9.16 12.90 5.36
N ILE A 105 -8.24 13.64 4.73
CA ILE A 105 -6.83 13.28 4.50
C ILE A 105 -6.12 12.95 5.83
N ARG A 106 -6.72 13.29 6.98
CA ARG A 106 -6.18 13.01 8.32
C ARG A 106 -6.47 11.60 8.84
N SER A 107 -7.31 10.80 8.19
CA SER A 107 -7.54 9.40 8.60
C SER A 107 -6.51 8.46 7.96
N THR A 108 -5.25 8.53 8.41
CA THR A 108 -4.28 7.46 8.09
C THR A 108 -4.70 6.20 8.84
N THR A 109 -4.87 5.07 8.15
CA THR A 109 -5.27 3.82 8.80
C THR A 109 -4.24 3.37 9.85
N PRO A 110 -4.68 2.63 10.89
CA PRO A 110 -3.77 2.08 11.90
C PRO A 110 -2.59 1.34 11.29
N PHE A 111 -2.80 0.59 10.19
CA PHE A 111 -1.74 -0.07 9.44
C PHE A 111 -0.65 0.88 8.93
N LEU A 112 -1.00 1.93 8.17
CA LEU A 112 -0.01 2.85 7.63
C LEU A 112 0.71 3.65 8.74
N LEU A 113 0.04 3.87 9.88
CA LEU A 113 0.68 4.43 11.08
C LEU A 113 1.71 3.46 11.68
N ARG A 114 1.39 2.15 11.80
CA ARG A 114 2.34 1.13 12.24
C ARG A 114 3.55 1.09 11.31
N VAL A 115 3.34 1.03 9.99
CA VAL A 115 4.41 1.07 8.98
C VAL A 115 5.28 2.30 9.15
N LYS A 116 4.69 3.49 9.22
CA LYS A 116 5.45 4.74 9.42
C LYS A 116 6.32 4.67 10.67
N ARG A 117 5.79 4.20 11.80
CA ARG A 117 6.55 4.06 13.06
C ARG A 117 7.71 3.07 12.91
N THR A 118 7.46 1.89 12.33
CA THR A 118 8.47 0.85 12.10
C THR A 118 9.61 1.35 11.22
N PHE A 119 9.33 2.06 10.12
CA PHE A 119 10.39 2.53 9.22
C PHE A 119 11.08 3.80 9.72
N SER A 120 10.47 4.55 10.64
CA SER A 120 11.10 5.74 11.23
C SER A 120 12.14 5.40 12.29
N CYS A 121 12.07 4.22 12.93
CA CYS A 121 13.05 3.79 13.92
C CYS A 121 14.27 3.05 13.34
N ILE A 122 14.23 2.60 12.07
CA ILE A 122 15.33 1.85 11.44
C ILE A 122 16.68 2.58 11.49
N PRO A 123 16.79 3.91 11.22
CA PRO A 123 18.08 4.62 11.33
C PRO A 123 18.67 4.61 12.74
N ALA A 124 17.84 4.47 13.78
CA ALA A 124 18.28 4.40 15.16
C ALA A 124 18.70 2.98 15.59
N CYS A 125 18.18 1.94 14.93
CA CYS A 125 18.40 0.54 15.27
C CYS A 125 19.54 -0.15 14.50
N LEU A 126 20.14 0.51 13.50
CA LEU A 126 21.25 -0.02 12.69
C LEU A 126 22.64 0.47 13.18
N LYS A 127 22.81 0.64 14.49
CA LYS A 127 24.11 0.94 15.10
C LYS A 127 24.78 -0.34 15.59
#